data_AF-A0A8J3CJT3-F1
#
_entry.id   AF-A0A8J3CJT3-F1
#
_cell.length_a   1.000
_cell.length_b   1.000
_cell.length_c   1.000
_cell.angle_alpha   90.00
_cell.angle_beta   90.00
_cell.angle_gamma   90.00
#
_symmetry.space_group_name_H-M   'P 1'
#
loop_
_entity.id
_entity.type
_entity.pdbx_description
1 polymer ?
#
loop_
_entity_poly.entity_id
_entity_poly.type
_entity_poly.pdbx_seq_one_letter_code
_entity_poly.pdbx_strand_id
1 'polypeptide(L)'
;MSLRDIFGDTQRMKRRDTVDVVGRLRSGMMVNRRPVALEQWRFTTGDPDVAGRIAALYGGPVEEWDATGEDDLQVLTQAAILRVVIPSPKWVRGEMKLFGRRGVLRACDGTAQTDGKPCACPQQLEERKEAAREGTGCEPAISIGFRLVDAPELGLFRYQSGSWTLLRELPDVMDALAEIDGPAWAELGLERIEWTPKGGTQTRSFVKTSIRVLGAAEEVEN
;
A
#
# COMPACT_ATOMS: atom_id res chain seq x y z
N MET A 1 11.20 -16.18 -52.91
CA MET A 1 11.39 -15.58 -51.57
C MET A 1 10.04 -15.17 -51.05
N SER A 2 9.63 -15.70 -49.90
CA SER A 2 8.27 -15.63 -49.36
C SER A 2 8.10 -14.42 -48.45
N LEU A 3 6.93 -13.77 -48.50
CA LEU A 3 6.53 -12.63 -47.64
C LEU A 3 6.42 -12.97 -46.13
N ARG A 4 6.79 -14.19 -45.71
CA ARG A 4 6.86 -14.61 -44.31
C ARG A 4 8.17 -14.23 -43.61
N ASP A 5 9.19 -13.82 -44.36
CA ASP A 5 10.53 -13.54 -43.80
C ASP A 5 10.75 -12.07 -43.41
N ILE A 6 9.72 -11.21 -43.52
CA ILE A 6 9.79 -9.75 -43.22
C ILE A 6 9.15 -9.42 -41.86
N PHE A 7 8.22 -10.23 -41.38
CA PHE A 7 7.64 -10.09 -40.04
C PHE A 7 8.18 -11.21 -39.15
N GLY A 8 9.47 -11.09 -38.82
CA GLY A 8 10.08 -11.89 -37.77
C GLY A 8 9.27 -11.74 -36.49
N ASP A 9 8.88 -12.89 -35.94
CA ASP A 9 8.10 -13.08 -34.73
C ASP A 9 8.28 -11.93 -33.75
N THR A 10 7.33 -10.99 -33.76
CA THR A 10 7.10 -10.15 -32.60
C THR A 10 6.43 -11.06 -31.58
N GLN A 11 7.25 -11.87 -30.91
CA GLN A 11 6.86 -12.42 -29.62
C GLN A 11 6.43 -11.21 -28.80
N ARG A 12 5.11 -11.04 -28.68
CA ARG A 12 4.47 -10.16 -27.73
C ARG A 12 5.23 -10.35 -26.42
N MET A 13 5.99 -9.33 -26.05
CA MET A 13 6.77 -9.28 -24.81
C MET A 13 5.83 -9.71 -23.69
N LYS A 14 6.00 -10.96 -23.25
CA LYS A 14 5.03 -11.68 -22.44
C LYS A 14 5.25 -11.23 -21.01
N ARG A 15 4.32 -10.39 -20.53
CA ARG A 15 4.13 -9.89 -19.16
C ARG A 15 5.27 -9.00 -18.63
N ARG A 16 4.87 -7.82 -18.13
CA ARG A 16 5.64 -7.08 -17.10
C ARG A 16 6.17 -8.09 -16.09
N ASP A 17 7.36 -7.86 -15.55
CA ASP A 17 7.85 -8.52 -14.34
C ASP A 17 6.83 -8.31 -13.21
N THR A 18 5.77 -9.13 -13.19
CA THR A 18 4.82 -9.20 -12.10
C THR A 18 5.52 -10.03 -11.06
N VAL A 19 6.34 -9.37 -10.24
CA VAL A 19 6.75 -9.97 -8.98
C VAL A 19 5.49 -10.46 -8.29
N ASP A 20 5.47 -11.76 -8.04
CA ASP A 20 4.29 -12.44 -7.52
C ASP A 20 3.99 -11.91 -6.13
N VAL A 21 2.80 -11.34 -5.96
CA VAL A 21 2.37 -10.79 -4.67
C VAL A 21 1.48 -11.84 -4.05
N VAL A 22 1.95 -12.42 -2.95
CA VAL A 22 1.29 -13.54 -2.27
C VAL A 22 0.14 -13.10 -1.39
N GLY A 23 0.02 -11.80 -1.11
CA GLY A 23 -1.05 -11.27 -0.30
C GLY A 23 -1.02 -9.76 -0.17
N ARG A 24 -2.10 -9.22 0.39
CA ARG A 24 -2.28 -7.79 0.61
C ARG A 24 -2.50 -7.49 2.08
N LEU A 25 -1.89 -6.40 2.51
CA LEU A 25 -2.10 -5.83 3.83
C LEU A 25 -3.20 -4.76 3.75
N ARG A 26 -4.09 -4.72 4.73
CA ARG A 26 -5.24 -3.81 4.80
C ARG A 26 -5.31 -3.18 6.20
N SER A 27 -5.53 -1.87 6.25
CA SER A 27 -5.75 -1.09 7.48
C SER A 27 -7.24 -0.81 7.77
N GLY A 28 -8.14 -1.44 7.01
CA GLY A 28 -9.58 -1.20 7.08
C GLY A 28 -10.39 -2.34 6.46
N MET A 29 -11.67 -2.38 6.78
CA MET A 29 -12.62 -3.33 6.19
C MET A 29 -14.04 -2.77 6.12
N MET A 30 -14.92 -3.48 5.41
CA MET A 30 -16.34 -3.16 5.37
C MET A 30 -17.07 -3.94 6.46
N VAL A 31 -17.69 -3.23 7.40
CA VAL A 31 -18.56 -3.82 8.43
C VAL A 31 -19.95 -3.22 8.25
N ASN A 32 -20.97 -4.05 8.02
CA ASN A 32 -22.35 -3.58 7.79
C ASN A 32 -22.45 -2.50 6.71
N ARG A 33 -21.75 -2.69 5.58
CA ARG A 33 -21.66 -1.75 4.45
C ARG A 33 -21.04 -0.39 4.80
N ARG A 34 -20.36 -0.27 5.93
CA ARG A 34 -19.62 0.93 6.33
C ARG A 34 -18.13 0.64 6.37
N PRO A 35 -17.28 1.53 5.82
CA PRO A 35 -15.85 1.41 5.98
C PRO A 35 -15.49 1.67 7.45
N VAL A 36 -14.73 0.75 8.03
CA VAL A 36 -14.21 0.84 9.40
C VAL A 36 -12.69 0.77 9.34
N ALA A 37 -12.03 1.71 9.99
CA ALA A 37 -10.58 1.64 10.22
C ALA A 37 -10.29 0.59 11.29
N LEU A 38 -9.29 -0.25 11.05
CA LEU A 38 -8.88 -1.30 11.97
C LEU A 38 -7.74 -0.79 12.86
N GLU A 39 -7.65 -1.32 14.07
CA GLU A 39 -6.51 -1.09 14.98
C GLU A 39 -5.45 -2.19 14.86
N GLN A 40 -5.80 -3.31 14.26
CA GLN A 40 -4.91 -4.41 13.93
C GLN A 40 -4.89 -4.65 12.43
N TRP A 41 -3.80 -5.23 11.96
CA TRP A 41 -3.62 -5.54 10.55
C TRP A 41 -4.54 -6.66 10.09
N ARG A 42 -5.11 -6.47 8.90
CA ARG A 42 -5.83 -7.52 8.17
C ARG A 42 -5.03 -7.91 6.94
N PHE A 43 -4.75 -9.21 6.80
CA PHE A 43 -4.17 -9.78 5.59
C PHE A 43 -5.27 -10.39 4.72
N THR A 44 -5.09 -10.32 3.40
CA THR A 44 -5.91 -11.03 2.42
C THR A 44 -5.03 -11.75 1.42
N THR A 45 -5.35 -13.00 1.08
CA THR A 45 -4.61 -13.85 0.13
C THR A 45 -5.54 -14.91 -0.45
N GLY A 46 -5.18 -15.50 -1.59
CA GLY A 46 -5.85 -16.69 -2.13
C GLY A 46 -5.15 -17.99 -1.78
N ASP A 47 -4.02 -17.92 -1.08
CA ASP A 47 -3.20 -19.08 -0.74
C ASP A 47 -3.47 -19.50 0.72
N PRO A 48 -4.04 -20.70 0.95
CA PRO A 48 -4.31 -21.23 2.28
C PRO A 48 -3.06 -21.38 3.15
N ASP A 49 -1.90 -21.69 2.56
CA ASP A 49 -0.65 -21.87 3.30
C ASP A 49 -0.13 -20.52 3.80
N VAL A 50 -0.23 -19.48 2.95
CA VAL A 50 0.09 -18.10 3.34
C VAL A 50 -0.84 -17.63 4.46
N ALA A 51 -2.15 -17.85 4.33
CA ALA A 51 -3.13 -17.48 5.36
C ALA A 51 -2.86 -18.20 6.69
N GLY A 52 -2.61 -19.51 6.65
CA GLY A 52 -2.29 -20.31 7.82
C GLY A 52 -1.02 -19.85 8.53
N ARG A 53 0.04 -19.51 7.77
CA ARG A 53 1.29 -19.01 8.34
C ARG A 53 1.14 -17.63 8.98
N ILE A 54 0.36 -16.74 8.38
CA ILE A 54 0.02 -15.42 8.95
C ILE A 54 -0.74 -15.59 10.27
N ALA A 55 -1.77 -16.44 10.28
CA ALA A 55 -2.55 -16.74 11.49
C ALA A 55 -1.66 -17.32 12.60
N ALA A 56 -0.70 -18.19 12.26
CA ALA A 56 0.24 -18.75 13.22
C ALA A 56 1.23 -17.70 13.79
N LEU A 57 1.65 -16.72 12.99
CA LEU A 57 2.59 -15.66 13.42
C LEU A 57 1.92 -14.57 14.25
N TYR A 58 0.76 -14.09 13.80
CA TYR A 58 0.15 -12.85 14.30
C TYR A 58 -1.22 -13.07 14.95
N GLY A 59 -1.66 -14.33 15.04
CA GLY A 59 -2.97 -14.70 15.57
C GLY A 59 -4.13 -14.38 14.61
N GLY A 60 -5.34 -14.72 15.07
CA GLY A 60 -6.58 -14.54 14.31
C GLY A 60 -6.99 -15.80 13.54
N PRO A 61 -8.30 -16.01 13.30
CA PRO A 61 -8.77 -17.11 12.47
C PRO A 61 -8.51 -16.82 10.98
N VAL A 62 -8.33 -17.88 10.21
CA VAL A 62 -8.44 -17.81 8.74
C VAL A 62 -9.92 -17.92 8.39
N GLU A 63 -10.42 -16.93 7.65
CA GLU A 63 -11.83 -16.86 7.24
C GLU A 63 -11.93 -16.56 5.75
N GLU A 64 -12.98 -17.07 5.09
CA GLU A 64 -13.36 -16.61 3.77
C GLU A 64 -14.05 -15.24 3.86
N TRP A 65 -13.89 -14.40 2.85
CA TRP A 65 -14.62 -13.14 2.73
C TRP A 65 -15.06 -12.87 1.29
N ASP A 66 -16.03 -11.97 1.14
CA ASP A 66 -16.57 -11.59 -0.17
C ASP A 66 -15.57 -10.73 -0.96
N ALA A 67 -14.59 -11.39 -1.57
CA ALA A 67 -13.58 -10.81 -2.41
C ALA A 67 -14.05 -10.72 -3.87
N THR A 68 -13.74 -9.61 -4.55
CA THR A 68 -13.99 -9.46 -5.99
C THR A 68 -12.89 -10.09 -6.87
N GLY A 69 -11.96 -10.83 -6.28
CA GLY A 69 -10.79 -11.40 -6.95
C GLY A 69 -10.23 -12.59 -6.18
N GLU A 70 -9.02 -13.02 -6.53
CA GLU A 70 -8.41 -14.26 -6.03
C GLU A 70 -8.00 -14.22 -4.55
N ASP A 71 -8.06 -13.07 -3.87
CA ASP A 71 -7.69 -12.94 -2.45
C ASP A 71 -8.89 -13.23 -1.53
N ASP A 72 -9.50 -14.41 -1.61
CA ASP A 72 -10.76 -14.77 -0.92
C ASP A 72 -10.59 -15.21 0.54
N LEU A 73 -9.36 -15.40 1.01
CA LEU A 73 -9.05 -15.63 2.42
C LEU A 73 -8.64 -14.34 3.10
N GLN A 74 -9.03 -14.19 4.36
CA GLN A 74 -8.61 -13.12 5.24
C GLN A 74 -8.11 -13.65 6.59
N VAL A 75 -7.19 -12.89 7.19
CA VAL A 75 -6.76 -13.06 8.57
C VAL A 75 -6.76 -11.70 9.24
N LEU A 76 -7.67 -11.50 10.21
CA LEU A 76 -7.63 -10.35 11.10
C LEU A 76 -6.69 -10.67 12.26
N THR A 77 -5.50 -10.08 12.24
CA THR A 77 -4.45 -10.38 13.20
C THR A 77 -4.67 -9.69 14.55
N GLN A 78 -3.84 -10.01 15.53
CA GLN A 78 -3.73 -9.26 16.79
C GLN A 78 -2.64 -8.18 16.74
N ALA A 79 -1.89 -8.10 15.63
CA ALA A 79 -0.75 -7.21 15.48
C ALA A 79 -1.18 -5.83 14.97
N ALA A 80 -0.87 -4.78 15.74
CA ALA A 80 -0.94 -3.39 15.28
C ALA A 80 0.36 -2.92 14.59
N ILE A 81 1.48 -3.61 14.85
CA ILE A 81 2.80 -3.32 14.29
C ILE A 81 3.35 -4.59 13.65
N LEU A 82 3.88 -4.45 12.43
CA LEU A 82 4.55 -5.52 11.70
C LEU A 82 5.99 -5.13 11.41
N ARG A 83 6.92 -6.04 11.67
CA ARG A 83 8.30 -5.92 11.19
C ARG A 83 8.40 -6.49 9.78
N VAL A 84 8.92 -5.68 8.87
CA VAL A 84 8.95 -5.99 7.45
C VAL A 84 10.31 -5.68 6.85
N VAL A 85 10.61 -6.35 5.74
CA VAL A 85 11.77 -6.04 4.91
C VAL A 85 11.28 -5.38 3.62
N ILE A 86 11.71 -4.15 3.38
CA ILE A 86 11.49 -3.43 2.12
C ILE A 86 12.66 -3.77 1.20
N PRO A 87 12.47 -4.47 0.07
CA PRO A 87 13.61 -5.00 -0.69
C PRO A 87 14.51 -3.92 -1.31
N SER A 88 13.95 -2.75 -1.62
CA SER A 88 14.67 -1.57 -2.08
C SER A 88 13.73 -0.36 -2.20
N PRO A 89 14.23 0.88 -2.35
CA PRO A 89 13.40 2.10 -2.42
C PRO A 89 12.29 2.04 -3.50
N LYS A 90 12.51 1.32 -4.61
CA LYS A 90 11.52 1.19 -5.70
C LYS A 90 10.19 0.54 -5.30
N TRP A 91 10.17 -0.14 -4.15
CA TRP A 91 8.99 -0.79 -3.60
C TRP A 91 8.08 0.13 -2.81
N VAL A 92 8.53 1.35 -2.51
CA VAL A 92 7.73 2.40 -1.90
C VAL A 92 7.46 3.46 -2.97
N ARG A 93 6.19 3.73 -3.22
CA ARG A 93 5.75 4.76 -4.18
C ARG A 93 4.60 5.55 -3.60
N GLY A 94 4.64 6.86 -3.74
CA GLY A 94 3.53 7.76 -3.47
C GLY A 94 3.26 8.62 -4.68
N GLU A 95 2.02 8.67 -5.11
CA GLU A 95 1.57 9.44 -6.27
C GLU A 95 0.21 10.07 -5.93
N MET A 96 -0.19 11.11 -6.67
CA MET A 96 -1.55 11.65 -6.59
C MET A 96 -2.34 11.18 -7.80
N LYS A 97 -3.45 10.48 -7.59
CA LYS A 97 -4.28 9.90 -8.67
C LYS A 97 -5.73 10.32 -8.56
N LEU A 98 -6.33 10.67 -9.68
CA LEU A 98 -7.78 10.71 -9.83
C LEU A 98 -8.24 9.37 -10.40
N PHE A 99 -9.08 8.67 -9.68
CA PHE A 99 -9.69 7.43 -10.14
C PHE A 99 -11.06 7.71 -10.74
N GLY A 100 -11.30 7.13 -11.91
CA GLY A 100 -12.62 7.04 -12.54
C GLY A 100 -13.12 5.61 -12.54
N ARG A 101 -14.29 5.40 -13.13
CA ARG A 101 -14.94 4.07 -13.19
C ARG A 101 -14.11 2.99 -13.88
N ARG A 102 -13.19 3.38 -14.79
CA ARG A 102 -12.35 2.46 -15.59
C ARG A 102 -10.87 2.50 -15.20
N GLY A 103 -10.53 3.07 -14.05
CA GLY A 103 -9.16 3.17 -13.55
C GLY A 103 -8.66 4.60 -13.42
N VAL A 104 -7.35 4.80 -13.50
CA VAL A 104 -6.71 6.11 -13.28
C VAL A 104 -7.03 7.05 -14.46
N LEU A 105 -7.70 8.16 -14.18
CA LEU A 105 -7.99 9.22 -15.15
C LEU A 105 -6.83 10.22 -15.26
N ARG A 106 -6.17 10.48 -14.14
CA ARG A 106 -5.08 11.46 -14.05
C ARG A 106 -4.12 11.06 -12.95
N ALA A 107 -2.83 11.26 -13.18
CA ALA A 107 -1.77 11.13 -12.19
C ALA A 107 -0.92 12.41 -12.18
N CYS A 108 -0.50 12.85 -10.99
CA CYS A 108 0.34 14.03 -10.82
C CYS A 108 1.23 13.91 -9.58
N ASP A 109 2.25 14.77 -9.49
CA ASP A 109 3.10 14.95 -8.30
C ASP A 109 2.62 16.11 -7.39
N GLY A 110 1.51 16.74 -7.77
CA GLY A 110 0.95 17.92 -7.10
C GLY A 110 1.29 19.24 -7.78
N THR A 111 2.29 19.27 -8.65
CA THR A 111 2.73 20.43 -9.44
C THR A 111 2.47 20.21 -10.93
N ALA A 112 2.81 19.03 -11.45
CA ALA A 112 2.64 18.63 -12.83
C ALA A 112 1.94 17.25 -12.93
N GLN A 113 1.25 17.05 -14.04
CA GLN A 113 0.67 15.77 -14.44
C GLN A 113 1.73 14.93 -15.16
N THR A 114 1.50 13.63 -15.23
CA THR A 114 2.39 12.69 -15.95
C THR A 114 2.46 12.96 -17.46
N ASP A 115 1.51 13.69 -18.03
CA ASP A 115 1.52 14.13 -19.43
C ASP A 115 2.25 15.48 -19.64
N GLY A 116 2.90 16.02 -18.60
CA GLY A 116 3.65 17.27 -18.63
C GLY A 116 2.80 18.53 -18.44
N LYS A 117 1.47 18.43 -18.36
CA LYS A 117 0.61 19.58 -18.08
C LYS A 117 0.70 20.02 -16.62
N PRO A 118 0.40 21.28 -16.29
CA PRO A 118 0.25 21.70 -14.89
C PRO A 118 -0.81 20.86 -14.16
N CYS A 119 -0.63 20.67 -12.86
CA CYS A 119 -1.61 19.98 -12.03
C CYS A 119 -2.94 20.74 -12.06
N ALA A 120 -4.00 20.01 -12.42
CA ALA A 120 -5.37 20.56 -12.48
C ALA A 120 -6.14 20.34 -11.16
N CYS A 121 -5.46 20.09 -10.04
CA CYS A 121 -6.06 20.07 -8.71
C CYS A 121 -5.82 21.41 -8.00
N PRO A 122 -6.67 21.79 -7.04
CA PRO A 122 -6.43 22.95 -6.18
C PRO A 122 -5.03 22.91 -5.55
N GLN A 123 -4.43 24.10 -5.41
CA GLN A 123 -3.12 24.28 -4.77
C GLN A 123 -3.24 24.27 -3.26
N GLN A 124 -4.34 24.80 -2.71
CA GLN A 124 -4.60 24.74 -1.26
C GLN A 124 -4.94 23.32 -0.85
N LEU A 125 -4.32 22.85 0.23
CA LEU A 125 -4.45 21.46 0.65
C LEU A 125 -5.87 21.08 1.08
N GLU A 126 -6.57 21.96 1.78
CA GLU A 126 -7.94 21.68 2.24
C GLU A 126 -8.91 21.59 1.05
N GLU A 127 -8.84 22.52 0.10
CA GLU A 127 -9.60 22.46 -1.15
C GLU A 127 -9.26 21.20 -1.96
N ARG A 128 -7.99 20.77 -1.94
CA ARG A 128 -7.56 19.55 -2.62
C ARG A 128 -8.16 18.30 -1.97
N LYS A 129 -8.18 18.23 -0.64
CA LYS A 129 -8.83 17.13 0.10
C LYS A 129 -10.33 17.09 -0.17
N GLU A 130 -10.98 18.25 -0.24
CA GLU A 130 -12.39 18.37 -0.56
C GLU A 130 -12.68 17.89 -1.99
N ALA A 131 -11.92 18.37 -2.98
CA ALA A 131 -12.04 17.91 -4.36
C ALA A 131 -11.79 16.39 -4.50
N ALA A 132 -10.81 15.84 -3.78
CA ALA A 132 -10.57 14.40 -3.74
C ALA A 132 -11.77 13.64 -3.15
N ARG A 133 -12.35 14.13 -2.05
CA ARG A 133 -13.54 13.56 -1.42
C ARG A 133 -14.77 13.58 -2.32
N GLU A 134 -14.90 14.61 -3.15
CA GLU A 134 -15.96 14.75 -4.16
C GLU A 134 -15.69 13.92 -5.43
N GLY A 135 -14.50 13.31 -5.57
CA GLY A 135 -14.11 12.56 -6.75
C GLY A 135 -13.76 13.41 -7.96
N THR A 136 -13.42 14.69 -7.76
CA THR A 136 -13.03 15.64 -8.81
C THR A 136 -11.52 15.97 -8.78
N GLY A 137 -10.89 15.78 -7.63
CA GLY A 137 -9.46 15.96 -7.38
C GLY A 137 -8.68 14.65 -7.31
N CYS A 138 -7.35 14.73 -7.49
CA CYS A 138 -6.48 13.60 -7.22
C CYS A 138 -6.39 13.33 -5.70
N GLU A 139 -6.44 12.07 -5.32
CA GLU A 139 -6.19 11.58 -3.96
C GLU A 139 -4.82 10.88 -3.86
N PRO A 140 -4.25 10.75 -2.65
CA PRO A 140 -3.04 9.98 -2.45
C PRO A 140 -3.21 8.54 -2.89
N ALA A 141 -2.20 8.00 -3.56
CA ALA A 141 -2.10 6.60 -3.93
C ALA A 141 -0.71 6.09 -3.58
N ILE A 142 -0.61 5.51 -2.39
CA ILE A 142 0.64 4.99 -1.82
C ILE A 142 0.64 3.47 -1.99
N SER A 143 1.77 2.92 -2.42
CA SER A 143 2.01 1.48 -2.54
C SER A 143 3.33 1.14 -1.87
N ILE A 144 3.30 0.14 -0.99
CA ILE A 144 4.47 -0.38 -0.29
C ILE A 144 4.54 -1.89 -0.56
N GLY A 145 5.63 -2.34 -1.17
CA GLY A 145 5.96 -3.76 -1.31
C GLY A 145 6.96 -4.18 -0.23
N PHE A 146 6.70 -5.29 0.44
CA PHE A 146 7.51 -5.74 1.56
C PHE A 146 7.46 -7.26 1.72
N ARG A 147 8.41 -7.83 2.46
CA ARG A 147 8.34 -9.20 2.99
C ARG A 147 8.17 -9.15 4.51
N LEU A 148 7.60 -10.20 5.09
CA LEU A 148 7.53 -10.32 6.54
C LEU A 148 8.91 -10.74 7.07
N VAL A 149 9.33 -10.13 8.18
CA VAL A 149 10.59 -10.50 8.83
C VAL A 149 10.53 -11.93 9.36
N ASP A 150 9.43 -12.31 10.00
CA ASP A 150 9.31 -13.59 10.69
C ASP A 150 9.01 -14.77 9.74
N ALA A 151 8.80 -14.48 8.44
CA ALA A 151 8.58 -15.47 7.39
C ALA A 151 8.86 -14.84 6.00
N PRO A 152 10.12 -14.53 5.66
CA PRO A 152 10.48 -13.92 4.38
C PRO A 152 10.23 -14.84 3.18
N GLU A 153 10.21 -16.15 3.40
CA GLU A 153 9.96 -17.20 2.41
C GLU A 153 8.54 -17.20 1.88
N LEU A 154 7.57 -16.63 2.62
CA LEU A 154 6.19 -16.48 2.13
C LEU A 154 6.13 -15.63 0.87
N GLY A 155 7.10 -14.75 0.65
CA GLY A 155 7.16 -13.91 -0.54
C GLY A 155 6.74 -12.47 -0.30
N LEU A 156 6.35 -11.79 -1.37
CA LEU A 156 6.12 -10.36 -1.35
C LEU A 156 4.66 -10.01 -1.06
N PHE A 157 4.44 -9.16 -0.07
CA PHE A 157 3.16 -8.55 0.23
C PHE A 157 3.06 -7.14 -0.33
N ARG A 158 1.83 -6.66 -0.48
CA ARG A 158 1.56 -5.27 -0.89
C ARG A 158 0.60 -4.58 0.07
N TYR A 159 0.99 -3.41 0.56
CA TYR A 159 0.10 -2.47 1.23
C TYR A 159 -0.24 -1.32 0.28
N GLN A 160 -1.50 -0.90 0.26
CA GLN A 160 -1.97 0.26 -0.49
C GLN A 160 -2.72 1.20 0.44
N SER A 161 -2.47 2.50 0.32
CA SER A 161 -3.08 3.51 1.19
C SER A 161 -3.41 4.80 0.44
N GLY A 162 -4.54 5.40 0.79
CA GLY A 162 -4.92 6.76 0.39
C GLY A 162 -4.70 7.80 1.49
N SER A 163 -3.87 7.49 2.49
CA SER A 163 -3.65 8.36 3.65
C SER A 163 -2.84 9.61 3.29
N TRP A 164 -3.45 10.78 3.49
CA TRP A 164 -2.77 12.07 3.38
C TRP A 164 -1.64 12.24 4.39
N THR A 165 -1.79 11.67 5.58
CA THR A 165 -0.76 11.72 6.63
C THR A 165 0.46 10.90 6.21
N LEU A 166 0.24 9.68 5.72
CA LEU A 166 1.33 8.82 5.25
C LEU A 166 2.04 9.43 4.02
N LEU A 167 1.28 10.08 3.12
CA LEU A 167 1.89 10.77 1.97
C LEU A 167 2.86 11.87 2.40
N ARG A 168 2.54 12.60 3.47
CA ARG A 168 3.41 13.68 4.01
C ARG A 168 4.70 13.15 4.62
N GLU A 169 4.66 11.96 5.21
CA GLU A 169 5.82 11.31 5.83
C GLU A 169 6.70 10.58 4.80
N LEU A 170 6.19 10.38 3.59
CA LEU A 170 6.84 9.57 2.57
C LEU A 170 8.21 10.09 2.11
N PRO A 171 8.45 11.41 1.95
CA PRO A 171 9.78 11.92 1.61
C PRO A 171 10.86 11.47 2.60
N ASP A 172 10.61 11.63 3.91
CA ASP A 172 11.56 11.23 4.96
C ASP A 172 11.84 9.72 4.92
N VAL A 173 10.82 8.91 4.62
CA VAL A 173 10.94 7.47 4.46
C VAL A 173 11.77 7.11 3.23
N MET A 174 11.57 7.81 2.12
CA MET A 174 12.32 7.60 0.88
C MET A 174 13.79 8.00 1.05
N ASP A 175 14.06 9.10 1.74
CA ASP A 175 15.42 9.54 2.06
C ASP A 175 16.13 8.50 2.94
N ALA A 176 15.48 8.03 4.01
CA ALA A 176 16.02 6.98 4.87
C ALA A 176 16.29 5.66 4.12
N LEU A 177 15.42 5.28 3.17
CA LEU A 177 15.64 4.10 2.33
C LEU A 177 16.77 4.31 1.31
N ALA A 178 17.00 5.53 0.83
CA ALA A 178 18.05 5.84 -0.14
C ALA A 178 19.46 5.80 0.48
N GLU A 179 19.57 5.99 1.80
CA GLU A 179 20.82 5.85 2.54
C GLU A 179 21.25 4.39 2.77
N ILE A 180 20.35 3.43 2.56
CA ILE A 180 20.60 2.01 2.77
C ILE A 180 20.92 1.33 1.43
N ASP A 181 22.10 0.69 1.36
CA ASP A 181 22.43 -0.19 0.24
C ASP A 181 21.85 -1.59 0.48
N GLY A 182 20.83 -1.95 -0.31
CA GLY A 182 20.14 -3.24 -0.21
C GLY A 182 18.78 -3.21 0.51
N PRO A 183 18.31 -4.36 1.02
CA PRO A 183 17.03 -4.45 1.72
C PRO A 183 17.07 -3.71 3.06
N ALA A 184 15.95 -3.11 3.45
CA ALA A 184 15.83 -2.33 4.68
C ALA A 184 14.80 -2.94 5.63
N TRP A 185 15.11 -2.97 6.92
CA TRP A 185 14.11 -3.24 7.96
C TRP A 185 13.22 -2.03 8.15
N ALA A 186 11.93 -2.28 8.26
CA ALA A 186 10.96 -1.26 8.62
C ALA A 186 9.88 -1.84 9.53
N GLU A 187 9.20 -0.94 10.23
CA GLU A 187 7.97 -1.25 10.94
C GLU A 187 6.79 -0.57 10.25
N LEU A 188 5.74 -1.34 10.00
CA LEU A 188 4.43 -0.84 9.56
C LEU A 188 3.48 -0.85 10.75
N GLY A 189 3.02 0.32 11.17
CA GLY A 189 2.19 0.50 12.35
C GLY A 189 0.79 1.02 12.05
N LEU A 190 -0.17 0.63 12.88
CA LEU A 190 -1.48 1.26 13.03
C LEU A 190 -1.56 1.89 14.42
N GLU A 191 -1.65 3.21 14.45
CA GLU A 191 -1.68 3.98 15.69
C GLU A 191 -3.02 4.69 15.84
N ARG A 192 -3.72 4.45 16.96
CA ARG A 192 -4.94 5.20 17.30
C ARG A 192 -4.54 6.58 17.80
N ILE A 193 -4.89 7.60 17.04
CA ILE A 193 -4.68 9.00 17.40
C ILE A 193 -5.99 9.57 17.93
N GLU A 194 -5.95 10.11 19.13
CA GLU A 194 -7.06 10.83 19.74
C GLU A 194 -6.73 12.32 19.81
N TRP A 195 -7.68 13.16 19.40
CA TRP A 195 -7.52 14.61 19.45
C TRP A 195 -8.83 15.29 19.81
N THR A 196 -8.72 16.41 20.51
CA THR A 196 -9.86 17.25 20.85
C THR A 196 -9.76 18.56 20.05
N PRO A 197 -10.74 18.87 19.19
CA PRO A 197 -10.72 20.13 18.45
C PRO A 197 -10.71 21.34 19.37
N LYS A 198 -10.00 22.40 18.99
CA LYS A 198 -10.05 23.67 19.73
C LYS A 198 -11.50 24.17 19.78
N GLY A 199 -12.05 24.28 20.98
CA GLY A 199 -13.43 24.70 21.23
C GLY A 199 -14.48 23.58 21.16
N GLY A 200 -14.08 22.32 20.95
CA GLY A 200 -14.97 21.17 20.97
C GLY A 200 -14.92 20.43 22.31
N THR A 201 -16.07 19.92 22.76
CA THR A 201 -16.20 19.08 23.96
C THR A 201 -16.06 17.57 23.68
N GLN A 202 -16.00 17.15 22.41
CA GLN A 202 -15.89 15.74 22.02
C GLN A 202 -14.50 15.42 21.48
N THR A 203 -13.85 14.43 22.09
CA THR A 203 -12.65 13.79 21.59
C THR A 203 -12.97 12.98 20.34
N ARG A 204 -12.19 13.16 19.28
CA ARG A 204 -12.28 12.41 18.03
C ARG A 204 -11.07 11.48 17.93
N SER A 205 -11.27 10.29 17.38
CA SER A 205 -10.21 9.33 17.14
C SER A 205 -10.12 8.95 15.67
N PHE A 206 -8.91 8.70 15.17
CA PHE A 206 -8.69 8.05 13.88
C PHE A 206 -7.46 7.14 13.97
N VAL A 207 -7.38 6.14 13.09
CA VAL A 207 -6.18 5.30 13.00
C VAL A 207 -5.24 5.86 11.93
N LYS A 208 -4.01 6.13 12.34
CA LYS A 208 -2.92 6.57 11.48
C LYS A 208 -2.07 5.35 11.10
N THR A 209 -1.80 5.20 9.81
CA THR A 209 -0.74 4.28 9.37
C THR A 209 0.61 4.98 9.46
N SER A 210 1.61 4.30 10.01
CA SER A 210 3.00 4.76 10.08
C SER A 210 3.95 3.76 9.41
N ILE A 211 5.07 4.27 8.92
CA ILE A 211 6.21 3.49 8.46
C ILE A 211 7.46 4.06 9.11
N ARG A 212 8.28 3.19 9.70
CA ARG A 212 9.54 3.57 10.33
C ARG A 212 10.66 2.70 9.78
N VAL A 213 11.61 3.28 9.07
CA VAL A 213 12.82 2.59 8.61
C VAL A 213 13.75 2.43 9.82
N LEU A 214 14.21 1.20 10.06
CA LEU A 214 15.03 0.85 11.22
C LEU A 214 16.53 0.75 10.87
N GLY A 215 16.85 0.46 9.61
CA GLY A 215 18.22 0.31 9.13
C GLY A 215 18.35 -0.76 8.05
N ALA A 216 19.59 -1.07 7.66
CA ALA A 216 19.89 -2.14 6.72
C ALA A 216 19.43 -3.50 7.25
N ALA A 217 18.94 -4.35 6.36
CA ALA A 217 18.77 -5.76 6.68
C ALA A 217 20.11 -6.46 6.58
N GLU A 218 20.72 -6.69 7.74
CA GLU A 218 21.74 -7.72 7.86
C GLU A 218 21.13 -9.03 7.36
N GLU A 219 21.82 -9.70 6.43
CA GLU A 219 21.41 -11.00 5.94
C GLU A 219 21.22 -11.91 7.15
N VAL A 220 19.99 -12.38 7.35
CA VAL A 220 19.78 -13.56 8.19
C VAL A 220 20.37 -14.70 7.38
N GLU A 221 21.64 -15.02 7.62
CA GLU A 221 22.24 -16.28 7.16
C GLU A 221 21.30 -17.40 7.61
N ASN A 222 20.68 -18.07 6.64
CA ASN A 222 19.95 -19.32 6.86
C ASN A 222 20.91 -20.44 7.26
#